data_AF-A0A7R8ZLZ0-F1
#
_entry.id   AF-A0A7R8ZLZ0-F1
#
_cell.length_a   1.000
_cell.length_b   1.000
_cell.length_c   1.000
_cell.angle_alpha   90.00
_cell.angle_beta   90.00
_cell.angle_gamma   90.00
#
_symmetry.space_group_name_H-M   'P 1'
#
loop_
_entity.id
_entity.type
_entity.pdbx_description
1 polymer ?
#
loop_
_entity_poly.entity_id
_entity_poly.type
_entity_poly.pdbx_seq_one_letter_code
_entity_poly.pdbx_strand_id
1 'polypeptide(L)'
;MRGQYPILSVWLFSLSFLLQHAAVPGEVFDLRTLAATTSVDPSKVTIGGFSSGACFAHQFHIIHSKTISGVGLLAPTPYNSLFPELWSDLQTRYFPILENLPGIILDIHGKSFFNQIDNVRNLAGDKVFIHHGFLDFIFRPWNSVNVKLLYSKFLSWSDIKLVIKPLFGHVWPTALSLSSNSNTCSSGGLPFVLGETLYRNCNYDTVYNMFSHLYGPVMAARPASPSGVLRQFDQTPFTPLLSGMDSIGTVYIPPQCENGATCKLHFSLHGCINGRSVLGDTLATNTEHMLWADVWDVILVFPNVKITVLPTNPTGCWDVMGYTGLNYGSVTVDSSKVTIGGFSSGACFAHQFHIIHSKTISGVGLLAPNIEMVIRPLFGHIWPTTQPGNSNVCWSIALPLVLQGAPAYRYCGYDTVYYMFSHLYGPVTASKPASPSGVLREFDQTIFTPLLSGMDSVGAVYIPPQCENGATCKLHFSLHACGNGRSTFGDAIATNTEYMLWADVWDVILVFPNVKITALPTNPTGCWDVMGYTGLNYAVRSAKQVRAIKAMMDTFL
;
A
#
# COMPACT_ATOMS: atom_id res chain seq x y z
N MET A 1 44.32 10.65 2.76
CA MET A 1 45.31 10.15 1.77
C MET A 1 45.12 8.64 1.63
N ARG A 2 45.38 8.13 0.41
CA ARG A 2 44.90 6.87 -0.20
C ARG A 2 45.33 5.56 0.50
N GLY A 3 44.52 4.51 0.29
CA GLY A 3 44.89 3.09 0.39
C GLY A 3 43.67 2.21 0.11
N GLN A 4 43.35 1.92 -1.17
CA GLN A 4 43.64 0.68 -1.91
C GLN A 4 42.87 -0.57 -1.44
N TYR A 5 41.94 -1.02 -2.29
CA TYR A 5 41.19 -2.29 -2.26
C TYR A 5 42.05 -3.48 -2.74
N PRO A 6 41.72 -4.71 -2.30
CA PRO A 6 41.53 -5.84 -3.24
C PRO A 6 40.23 -6.62 -2.90
N ILE A 7 39.28 -6.88 -3.79
CA ILE A 7 39.20 -7.81 -4.95
C ILE A 7 39.30 -9.31 -4.57
N LEU A 8 38.12 -9.96 -4.69
CA LEU A 8 37.78 -11.36 -4.97
C LEU A 8 38.52 -12.51 -4.25
N SER A 9 37.80 -13.20 -3.35
CA SER A 9 38.04 -14.60 -2.99
C SER A 9 36.93 -15.50 -3.57
N VAL A 10 37.35 -16.42 -4.44
CA VAL A 10 36.56 -17.47 -5.08
C VAL A 10 36.27 -18.57 -4.06
N TRP A 11 34.99 -18.88 -3.83
CA TRP A 11 34.56 -20.03 -3.02
C TRP A 11 34.55 -21.29 -3.88
N LEU A 12 35.52 -22.19 -3.65
CA LEU A 12 35.50 -23.57 -4.14
C LEU A 12 34.63 -24.41 -3.21
N PHE A 13 33.45 -24.83 -3.67
CA PHE A 13 32.64 -25.85 -2.99
C PHE A 13 33.10 -27.25 -3.42
N SER A 14 33.56 -28.03 -2.46
CA SER A 14 33.82 -29.46 -2.59
C SER A 14 32.51 -30.25 -2.64
N LEU A 15 32.24 -30.90 -3.77
CA LEU A 15 31.17 -31.91 -3.89
C LEU A 15 31.54 -33.13 -3.04
N SER A 16 30.90 -33.28 -1.88
CA SER A 16 30.86 -34.57 -1.16
C SER A 16 29.50 -35.20 -1.39
N PHE A 17 29.50 -36.31 -2.12
CA PHE A 17 28.34 -37.13 -2.47
C PHE A 17 27.72 -37.71 -1.19
N LEU A 18 26.53 -37.24 -0.82
CA LEU A 18 25.69 -37.87 0.21
C LEU A 18 24.81 -38.92 -0.47
N LEU A 19 25.11 -40.19 -0.22
CA LEU A 19 24.24 -41.34 -0.50
C LEU A 19 22.93 -41.18 0.30
N GLN A 20 21.89 -40.67 -0.34
CA GLN A 20 20.53 -40.70 0.21
C GLN A 20 19.96 -42.11 0.07
N HIS A 21 19.47 -42.64 1.19
CA HIS A 21 18.63 -43.83 1.21
C HIS A 21 17.35 -43.50 0.44
N ALA A 22 17.19 -44.10 -0.74
CA ALA A 22 15.96 -44.01 -1.51
C ALA A 22 14.82 -44.65 -0.71
N ALA A 23 13.95 -43.82 -0.14
CA ALA A 23 12.63 -44.28 0.28
C ALA A 23 11.92 -44.82 -0.97
N VAL A 24 11.35 -46.02 -0.86
CA VAL A 24 10.50 -46.61 -1.90
C VAL A 24 9.43 -45.57 -2.27
N PRO A 25 9.24 -45.21 -3.56
CA PRO A 25 8.24 -44.22 -3.93
C PRO A 25 6.87 -44.75 -3.53
N GLY A 26 6.18 -44.01 -2.65
CA GLY A 26 4.75 -44.19 -2.48
C GLY A 26 4.06 -43.98 -3.83
N GLU A 27 2.92 -44.63 -4.03
CA GLU A 27 2.14 -44.52 -5.27
C GLU A 27 1.76 -43.04 -5.52
N VAL A 28 2.36 -42.42 -6.54
CA VAL A 28 2.05 -41.05 -6.95
C VAL A 28 0.83 -41.10 -7.85
N PHE A 29 -0.30 -40.56 -7.40
CA PHE A 29 -1.57 -40.62 -8.14
C PHE A 29 -1.83 -39.32 -8.93
N ASP A 30 -2.71 -39.39 -9.93
CA ASP A 30 -3.14 -38.22 -10.70
C ASP A 30 -4.22 -37.45 -9.91
N LEU A 31 -3.98 -36.18 -9.56
CA LEU A 31 -4.95 -35.39 -8.79
C LEU A 31 -6.32 -35.25 -9.50
N ARG A 32 -6.36 -35.39 -10.84
CA ARG A 32 -7.60 -35.34 -11.62
C ARG A 32 -8.51 -36.53 -11.36
N THR A 33 -7.95 -37.70 -11.02
CA THR A 33 -8.77 -38.87 -10.68
C THR A 33 -9.44 -38.70 -9.32
N LEU A 34 -8.78 -38.01 -8.38
CA LEU A 34 -9.39 -37.65 -7.10
C LEU A 34 -10.50 -36.62 -7.25
N ALA A 35 -10.35 -35.65 -8.14
CA ALA A 35 -11.41 -34.69 -8.44
C ALA A 35 -12.68 -35.36 -9.00
N ALA A 36 -12.57 -36.58 -9.52
CA ALA A 36 -13.72 -37.36 -9.99
C ALA A 36 -14.44 -38.13 -8.88
N THR A 37 -13.79 -38.37 -7.74
CA THR A 37 -14.35 -39.17 -6.63
C THR A 37 -14.64 -38.35 -5.36
N THR A 38 -14.19 -37.10 -5.30
CA THR A 38 -14.43 -36.18 -4.17
C THR A 38 -15.26 -34.98 -4.62
N SER A 39 -16.15 -34.51 -3.74
CA SER A 39 -17.01 -33.34 -4.00
C SER A 39 -16.48 -32.14 -3.22
N VAL A 40 -16.18 -31.03 -3.91
CA VAL A 40 -15.75 -29.77 -3.30
C VAL A 40 -16.81 -28.70 -3.51
N ASP A 41 -17.15 -27.94 -2.46
CA ASP A 41 -17.98 -26.73 -2.58
C ASP A 41 -17.13 -25.60 -3.20
N PRO A 42 -17.44 -25.16 -4.44
CA PRO A 42 -16.65 -24.14 -5.12
C PRO A 42 -16.73 -22.76 -4.45
N SER A 43 -17.69 -22.53 -3.54
CA SER A 43 -17.80 -21.31 -2.73
C SER A 43 -16.97 -21.34 -1.44
N LYS A 44 -16.30 -22.46 -1.15
CA LYS A 44 -15.53 -22.69 0.09
C LYS A 44 -14.08 -23.10 -0.19
N VAL A 45 -13.50 -22.55 -1.25
CA VAL A 45 -12.07 -22.69 -1.55
C VAL A 45 -11.33 -21.55 -0.86
N THR A 46 -10.29 -21.88 -0.10
CA THR A 46 -9.43 -20.89 0.55
C THR A 46 -7.95 -21.25 0.35
N ILE A 47 -7.07 -20.29 0.59
CA ILE A 47 -5.62 -20.48 0.47
C ILE A 47 -4.92 -19.89 1.69
N GLY A 48 -3.75 -20.39 2.03
CA GLY A 48 -2.96 -19.83 3.10
C GLY A 48 -1.52 -20.28 3.02
N GLY A 49 -0.68 -19.71 3.86
CA GLY A 49 0.72 -20.08 3.89
C GLY A 49 1.54 -19.27 4.86
N PHE A 50 2.85 -19.51 4.80
CA PHE A 50 3.84 -18.86 5.64
C PHE A 50 4.97 -18.26 4.82
N SER A 51 5.46 -17.09 5.25
CA SER A 51 6.58 -16.39 4.62
C SER A 51 6.29 -16.14 3.13
N SER A 52 7.17 -16.55 2.20
CA SER A 52 6.89 -16.45 0.75
C SER A 52 5.58 -17.13 0.34
N GLY A 53 5.18 -18.23 0.99
CA GLY A 53 3.88 -18.87 0.79
C GLY A 53 2.71 -18.00 1.24
N ALA A 54 2.86 -17.22 2.31
CA ALA A 54 1.85 -16.24 2.72
C ALA A 54 1.76 -15.08 1.72
N CYS A 55 2.90 -14.54 1.29
CA CYS A 55 2.96 -13.50 0.26
C CYS A 55 2.30 -13.97 -1.05
N PHE A 56 2.58 -15.20 -1.49
CA PHE A 56 1.97 -15.77 -2.68
C PHE A 56 0.48 -16.05 -2.49
N ALA A 57 0.06 -16.61 -1.35
CA ALA A 57 -1.36 -16.81 -1.01
C ALA A 57 -2.13 -15.47 -1.02
N HIS A 58 -1.52 -14.40 -0.50
CA HIS A 58 -2.07 -13.05 -0.55
C HIS A 58 -2.27 -12.56 -1.99
N GLN A 59 -1.26 -12.72 -2.85
CA GLN A 59 -1.36 -12.40 -4.28
C GLN A 59 -2.45 -13.22 -4.96
N PHE A 60 -2.44 -14.54 -4.75
CA PHE A 60 -3.35 -15.48 -5.37
C PHE A 60 -4.81 -15.18 -5.00
N HIS A 61 -5.08 -14.86 -3.73
CA HIS A 61 -6.40 -14.47 -3.27
C HIS A 61 -6.92 -13.20 -3.98
N ILE A 62 -6.07 -12.18 -4.16
CA ILE A 62 -6.47 -10.96 -4.90
C ILE A 62 -6.67 -11.26 -6.39
N ILE A 63 -5.75 -12.01 -7.00
CA ILE A 63 -5.75 -12.33 -8.43
C ILE A 63 -6.98 -13.18 -8.80
N HIS A 64 -7.31 -14.17 -7.97
CA HIS A 64 -8.36 -15.16 -8.20
C HIS A 64 -9.52 -15.03 -7.19
N SER A 65 -9.86 -13.80 -6.80
CA SER A 65 -10.90 -13.50 -5.81
C SER A 65 -12.30 -14.00 -6.18
N LYS A 66 -12.55 -14.36 -7.44
CA LYS A 66 -13.82 -14.99 -7.85
C LYS A 66 -13.96 -16.42 -7.32
N THR A 67 -12.86 -17.15 -7.18
CA THR A 67 -12.86 -18.56 -6.80
C THR A 67 -12.36 -18.79 -5.37
N ILE A 68 -11.51 -17.90 -4.86
CA ILE A 68 -10.97 -17.99 -3.51
C ILE A 68 -11.80 -17.12 -2.57
N SER A 69 -12.44 -17.76 -1.59
CA SER A 69 -13.41 -17.19 -0.63
C SER A 69 -12.78 -16.73 0.70
N GLY A 70 -11.45 -16.73 0.80
CA GLY A 70 -10.73 -16.34 2.01
C GLY A 70 -9.28 -16.78 2.03
N VAL A 71 -8.50 -16.16 2.92
CA VAL A 71 -7.05 -16.39 3.00
C VAL A 71 -6.49 -16.37 4.42
N GLY A 72 -5.53 -17.26 4.69
CA GLY A 72 -4.77 -17.32 5.95
C GLY A 72 -3.29 -17.03 5.77
N LEU A 73 -2.79 -15.95 6.39
CA LEU A 73 -1.49 -15.37 6.09
C LEU A 73 -0.58 -15.34 7.32
N LEU A 74 0.54 -16.06 7.29
CA LEU A 74 1.54 -16.06 8.36
C LEU A 74 2.83 -15.34 7.90
N ALA A 75 3.16 -14.23 8.53
CA ALA A 75 4.25 -13.33 8.13
C ALA A 75 4.20 -12.88 6.65
N PRO A 76 3.05 -12.37 6.12
CA PRO A 76 2.96 -11.85 4.76
C PRO A 76 3.57 -10.45 4.59
N THR A 77 3.75 -10.05 3.33
CA THR A 77 4.02 -8.68 2.89
C THR A 77 2.90 -8.17 1.99
N PRO A 78 2.78 -6.84 1.76
CA PRO A 78 1.75 -6.29 0.87
C PRO A 78 1.85 -6.80 -0.56
N TYR A 79 0.73 -6.80 -1.27
CA TYR A 79 0.65 -7.20 -2.68
C TYR A 79 1.72 -6.49 -3.53
N ASN A 80 2.50 -7.27 -4.27
CA ASN A 80 3.54 -6.76 -5.19
C ASN A 80 4.63 -5.88 -4.52
N SER A 81 4.83 -5.98 -3.19
CA SER A 81 5.83 -5.20 -2.45
C SER A 81 7.27 -5.70 -2.64
N LEU A 82 7.43 -6.99 -2.93
CA LEU A 82 8.74 -7.64 -3.14
C LEU A 82 9.18 -7.61 -4.62
N PHE A 83 8.63 -6.69 -5.42
CA PHE A 83 9.01 -6.50 -6.83
C PHE A 83 10.54 -6.37 -6.97
N PRO A 84 11.18 -6.89 -8.04
CA PRO A 84 12.63 -7.06 -8.14
C PRO A 84 13.42 -5.76 -8.38
N GLU A 85 13.17 -4.76 -7.54
CA GLU A 85 13.99 -3.57 -7.35
C GLU A 85 14.63 -3.65 -5.97
N LEU A 86 15.96 -3.46 -5.88
CA LEU A 86 16.70 -3.56 -4.63
C LEU A 86 16.11 -2.68 -3.52
N TRP A 87 15.59 -1.50 -3.88
CA TRP A 87 14.93 -0.59 -2.96
C TRP A 87 13.61 -1.15 -2.41
N SER A 88 12.79 -1.78 -3.24
CA SER A 88 11.51 -2.36 -2.85
C SER A 88 11.68 -3.55 -1.89
N ASP A 89 12.66 -4.43 -2.13
CA ASP A 89 12.96 -5.55 -1.22
C ASP A 89 13.48 -5.06 0.14
N LEU A 90 14.45 -4.13 0.15
CA LEU A 90 14.98 -3.56 1.39
C LEU A 90 13.91 -2.81 2.19
N GLN A 91 13.08 -2.05 1.50
CA GLN A 91 11.98 -1.32 2.10
C GLN A 91 10.95 -2.27 2.72
N THR A 92 10.50 -3.28 1.97
CA THR A 92 9.53 -4.26 2.46
C THR A 92 10.05 -5.01 3.67
N ARG A 93 11.31 -5.48 3.64
CA ARG A 93 11.87 -6.27 4.74
C ARG A 93 12.15 -5.43 5.98
N TYR A 94 12.77 -4.25 5.82
CA TYR A 94 13.35 -3.52 6.95
C TYR A 94 12.62 -2.22 7.30
N PHE A 95 11.95 -1.58 6.33
CA PHE A 95 11.28 -0.29 6.50
C PHE A 95 9.82 -0.30 5.97
N PRO A 96 8.98 -1.28 6.34
CA PRO A 96 7.62 -1.39 5.81
C PRO A 96 6.73 -0.18 6.11
N ILE A 97 7.10 0.67 7.08
CA ILE A 97 6.40 1.94 7.33
C ILE A 97 6.47 2.92 6.15
N LEU A 98 7.43 2.74 5.24
CA LEU A 98 7.61 3.57 4.06
C LEU A 98 6.82 3.06 2.84
N GLU A 99 6.14 1.91 2.96
CA GLU A 99 5.44 1.26 1.86
C GLU A 99 4.39 2.16 1.20
N ASN A 100 4.43 2.24 -0.14
CA ASN A 100 3.48 3.03 -0.92
C ASN A 100 2.13 2.29 -1.08
N LEU A 101 1.44 2.08 0.04
CA LEU A 101 0.12 1.44 0.06
C LEU A 101 -0.88 2.09 -0.91
N PRO A 102 -1.00 3.44 -1.02
CA PRO A 102 -1.88 4.06 -2.00
C PRO A 102 -1.56 3.65 -3.44
N GLY A 103 -0.27 3.59 -3.81
CA GLY A 103 0.17 3.13 -5.11
C GLY A 103 -0.19 1.67 -5.37
N ILE A 104 -0.01 0.80 -4.38
CA ILE A 104 -0.38 -0.63 -4.48
C ILE A 104 -1.89 -0.80 -4.67
N ILE A 105 -2.70 -0.05 -3.92
CA ILE A 105 -4.17 -0.07 -4.05
C ILE A 105 -4.58 0.37 -5.46
N LEU A 106 -3.94 1.42 -5.99
CA LEU A 106 -4.19 1.88 -7.36
C LEU A 106 -3.79 0.83 -8.40
N ASP A 107 -2.66 0.15 -8.23
CA ASP A 107 -2.21 -0.94 -9.09
C ASP A 107 -3.22 -2.10 -9.10
N ILE A 108 -3.71 -2.53 -7.94
CA ILE A 108 -4.76 -3.56 -7.84
C ILE A 108 -6.02 -3.12 -8.59
N HIS A 109 -6.51 -1.91 -8.37
CA HIS A 109 -7.68 -1.40 -9.09
C HIS A 109 -7.45 -1.31 -10.60
N GLY A 110 -6.25 -0.88 -11.03
CA GLY A 110 -5.85 -0.86 -12.44
C GLY A 110 -5.86 -2.25 -13.06
N LYS A 111 -5.18 -3.21 -12.43
CA LYS A 111 -5.16 -4.62 -12.86
C LYS A 111 -6.57 -5.22 -12.93
N SER A 112 -7.43 -4.90 -11.96
CA SER A 112 -8.82 -5.36 -11.94
C SER A 112 -9.64 -4.72 -13.07
N PHE A 113 -9.45 -3.42 -13.32
CA PHE A 113 -10.11 -2.71 -14.42
C PHE A 113 -9.71 -3.25 -15.80
N PHE A 114 -8.44 -3.61 -15.98
CA PHE A 114 -7.94 -4.23 -17.22
C PHE A 114 -8.13 -5.75 -17.29
N ASN A 115 -8.89 -6.36 -16.36
CA ASN A 115 -9.11 -7.82 -16.27
C ASN A 115 -7.82 -8.66 -16.23
N GLN A 116 -6.74 -8.11 -15.67
CA GLN A 116 -5.50 -8.85 -15.38
C GLN A 116 -5.60 -9.65 -14.08
N ILE A 117 -6.51 -9.22 -13.21
CA ILE A 117 -6.97 -9.93 -12.01
C ILE A 117 -8.50 -9.91 -11.99
N ASP A 118 -9.09 -10.75 -11.13
CA ASP A 118 -10.53 -10.74 -10.89
C ASP A 118 -11.05 -9.36 -10.40
N ASN A 119 -12.36 -9.16 -10.53
CA ASN A 119 -12.98 -7.94 -10.05
C ASN A 119 -12.78 -7.81 -8.53
N VAL A 120 -12.19 -6.70 -8.06
CA VAL A 120 -11.96 -6.48 -6.61
C VAL A 120 -13.24 -6.52 -5.77
N ARG A 121 -14.43 -6.37 -6.38
CA ARG A 121 -15.71 -6.56 -5.68
C ARG A 121 -15.96 -8.00 -5.25
N ASN A 122 -15.30 -8.98 -5.88
CA ASN A 122 -15.41 -10.38 -5.50
C ASN A 122 -14.79 -10.63 -4.11
N LEU A 123 -13.84 -9.79 -3.69
CA LEU A 123 -13.28 -9.84 -2.34
C LEU A 123 -14.33 -9.54 -1.26
N ALA A 124 -15.47 -8.92 -1.60
CA ALA A 124 -16.46 -8.51 -0.61
C ALA A 124 -17.05 -9.73 0.12
N GLY A 125 -16.85 -9.76 1.45
CA GLY A 125 -17.35 -10.84 2.32
C GLY A 125 -16.34 -11.94 2.61
N ASP A 126 -15.21 -11.96 1.89
CA ASP A 126 -14.12 -12.91 2.15
C ASP A 126 -13.50 -12.70 3.53
N LYS A 127 -12.98 -13.77 4.12
CA LYS A 127 -12.33 -13.73 5.43
C LYS A 127 -10.82 -13.73 5.28
N VAL A 128 -10.14 -12.81 5.97
CA VAL A 128 -8.68 -12.67 5.95
C VAL A 128 -8.14 -12.85 7.36
N PHE A 129 -7.40 -13.93 7.59
CA PHE A 129 -6.64 -14.16 8.81
C PHE A 129 -5.18 -13.78 8.59
N ILE A 130 -4.61 -12.97 9.47
CA ILE A 130 -3.22 -12.51 9.41
C ILE A 130 -2.58 -12.74 10.77
N HIS A 131 -1.44 -13.42 10.79
CA HIS A 131 -0.66 -13.61 11.99
C HIS A 131 0.82 -13.26 11.75
N HIS A 132 1.45 -12.62 12.72
CA HIS A 132 2.85 -12.22 12.66
C HIS A 132 3.50 -12.28 14.03
N GLY A 133 4.79 -12.63 14.07
CA GLY A 133 5.64 -12.45 15.24
C GLY A 133 6.20 -11.04 15.34
N PHE A 134 6.20 -10.44 16.53
CA PHE A 134 6.78 -9.11 16.74
C PHE A 134 8.31 -9.11 16.65
N LEU A 135 8.95 -10.25 16.95
CA LEU A 135 10.39 -10.47 16.85
C LEU A 135 10.80 -11.00 15.46
N ASP A 136 9.93 -10.92 14.46
CA ASP A 136 10.28 -11.28 13.10
C ASP A 136 11.22 -10.22 12.50
N PHE A 137 12.45 -10.65 12.18
CA PHE A 137 13.49 -9.81 11.56
C PHE A 137 13.66 -10.10 10.07
N ILE A 138 12.97 -11.12 9.52
CA ILE A 138 12.95 -11.45 8.10
C ILE A 138 11.94 -10.57 7.38
N PHE A 139 10.71 -10.57 7.88
CA PHE A 139 9.68 -9.62 7.51
C PHE A 139 9.22 -8.92 8.78
N ARG A 140 9.40 -7.60 8.86
CA ARG A 140 8.97 -6.87 10.04
C ARG A 140 7.44 -6.92 10.19
N PRO A 141 6.88 -6.96 11.42
CA PRO A 141 5.45 -7.14 11.67
C PRO A 141 4.55 -6.05 11.08
N TRP A 142 5.09 -4.86 10.83
CA TRP A 142 4.39 -3.76 10.15
C TRP A 142 3.95 -4.11 8.73
N ASN A 143 4.57 -5.10 8.08
CA ASN A 143 4.07 -5.67 6.83
C ASN A 143 2.64 -6.22 6.98
N SER A 144 2.34 -6.94 8.07
CA SER A 144 0.98 -7.44 8.31
C SER A 144 -0.01 -6.33 8.65
N VAL A 145 0.45 -5.23 9.23
CA VAL A 145 -0.38 -4.03 9.42
C VAL A 145 -0.71 -3.42 8.07
N ASN A 146 0.27 -3.31 7.17
CA ASN A 146 0.05 -2.82 5.80
C ASN A 146 -0.90 -3.73 5.01
N VAL A 147 -0.75 -5.06 5.10
CA VAL A 147 -1.67 -6.02 4.48
C VAL A 147 -3.10 -5.84 5.01
N LYS A 148 -3.27 -5.63 6.33
CA LYS A 148 -4.58 -5.33 6.92
C LYS A 148 -5.16 -4.03 6.36
N LEU A 149 -4.35 -2.97 6.28
CA LEU A 149 -4.77 -1.67 5.74
C LEU A 149 -5.17 -1.77 4.26
N LEU A 150 -4.43 -2.55 3.47
CA LEU A 150 -4.75 -2.83 2.07
C LEU A 150 -6.09 -3.56 1.96
N TYR A 151 -6.28 -4.67 2.68
CA TYR A 151 -7.56 -5.40 2.66
C TYR A 151 -8.73 -4.56 3.16
N SER A 152 -8.52 -3.63 4.09
CA SER A 152 -9.59 -2.73 4.59
C SER A 152 -10.19 -1.81 3.53
N LYS A 153 -9.59 -1.76 2.32
CA LYS A 153 -10.17 -1.05 1.17
C LYS A 153 -11.19 -1.88 0.39
N PHE A 154 -11.17 -3.20 0.55
CA PHE A 154 -12.03 -4.14 -0.16
C PHE A 154 -13.00 -4.87 0.78
N LEU A 155 -12.64 -4.95 2.07
CA LEU A 155 -13.33 -5.72 3.11
C LEU A 155 -13.73 -4.86 4.30
N SER A 156 -14.75 -5.33 5.04
CA SER A 156 -15.07 -4.76 6.34
C SER A 156 -13.98 -5.12 7.35
N TRP A 157 -13.73 -4.24 8.31
CA TRP A 157 -12.75 -4.48 9.37
C TRP A 157 -13.02 -5.74 10.20
N SER A 158 -14.29 -6.16 10.31
CA SER A 158 -14.71 -7.40 10.98
C SER A 158 -14.28 -8.67 10.24
N ASP A 159 -14.03 -8.57 8.93
CA ASP A 159 -13.64 -9.71 8.10
C ASP A 159 -12.12 -9.95 8.11
N ILE A 160 -11.36 -9.03 8.71
CA ILE A 160 -9.90 -9.05 8.75
C ILE A 160 -9.39 -9.20 10.18
N LYS A 161 -8.90 -10.40 10.53
CA LYS A 161 -8.32 -10.68 11.85
C LYS A 161 -6.80 -10.62 11.78
N LEU A 162 -6.21 -9.62 12.44
CA LEU A 162 -4.76 -9.49 12.61
C LEU A 162 -4.36 -9.86 14.02
N VAL A 163 -3.40 -10.78 14.15
CA VAL A 163 -2.81 -11.22 15.42
C VAL A 163 -1.30 -11.00 15.37
N ILE A 164 -0.80 -10.10 16.21
CA ILE A 164 0.65 -9.90 16.40
C ILE A 164 1.04 -10.49 17.75
N LYS A 165 1.97 -11.45 17.75
CA LYS A 165 2.45 -12.11 18.97
C LYS A 165 3.79 -11.55 19.41
N PRO A 166 3.93 -11.03 20.65
CA PRO A 166 5.10 -10.26 21.07
C PRO A 166 6.40 -11.06 21.14
N LEU A 167 6.32 -12.38 21.37
CA LEU A 167 7.48 -13.24 21.58
C LEU A 167 7.77 -14.20 20.41
N PHE A 168 7.10 -14.02 19.28
CA PHE A 168 7.27 -14.89 18.12
C PHE A 168 8.21 -14.22 17.11
N GLY A 169 9.15 -14.99 16.55
CA GLY A 169 10.02 -14.62 15.43
C GLY A 169 9.44 -15.06 14.08
N HIS A 170 10.30 -15.30 13.09
CA HIS A 170 9.92 -15.81 11.78
C HIS A 170 9.67 -17.33 11.80
N VAL A 171 8.55 -17.74 12.39
CA VAL A 171 8.21 -19.15 12.61
C VAL A 171 6.74 -19.42 12.28
N TRP A 172 6.41 -20.68 11.97
CA TRP A 172 5.07 -21.22 12.01
C TRP A 172 4.77 -21.71 13.44
N PRO A 173 3.95 -21.01 14.24
CA PRO A 173 3.66 -21.44 15.60
C PRO A 173 2.65 -22.58 15.60
N THR A 174 2.92 -23.63 16.36
CA THR A 174 2.01 -24.75 16.61
C THR A 174 1.68 -24.84 18.10
N ALA A 175 0.62 -25.56 18.46
CA ALA A 175 0.31 -25.86 19.85
C ALA A 175 0.87 -27.20 20.33
N LEU A 176 1.22 -28.11 19.42
CA LEU A 176 1.86 -29.39 19.70
C LEU A 176 3.35 -29.38 19.32
N SER A 177 4.15 -30.10 20.11
CA SER A 177 5.49 -30.52 19.72
C SER A 177 5.38 -31.75 18.83
N LEU A 178 5.14 -31.54 17.54
CA LEU A 178 5.07 -32.63 16.57
C LEU A 178 6.48 -33.10 16.13
N SER A 179 7.54 -32.37 16.52
CA SER A 179 8.95 -32.77 16.38
C SER A 179 9.76 -32.44 17.64
N SER A 180 11.01 -32.93 17.71
CA SER A 180 11.99 -32.72 18.78
C SER A 180 12.60 -31.31 18.83
N ASN A 181 12.08 -30.36 18.04
CA ASN A 181 12.67 -29.03 17.92
C ASN A 181 12.33 -28.15 19.13
N SER A 182 13.36 -27.47 19.66
CA SER A 182 13.31 -26.66 20.87
C SER A 182 12.21 -25.59 20.85
N ASN A 183 11.65 -25.28 22.02
CA ASN A 183 10.61 -24.28 22.31
C ASN A 183 11.00 -22.80 22.04
N THR A 184 11.91 -22.51 21.11
CA THR A 184 12.41 -21.15 20.85
C THR A 184 11.57 -20.44 19.80
N CYS A 185 10.34 -20.09 20.15
CA CYS A 185 9.44 -19.33 19.28
C CYS A 185 9.93 -17.91 18.97
N SER A 186 10.84 -17.38 19.79
CA SER A 186 11.44 -16.05 19.64
C SER A 186 12.52 -15.97 18.56
N SER A 187 12.97 -17.11 18.03
CA SER A 187 14.05 -17.18 17.03
C SER A 187 13.64 -18.11 15.89
N GLY A 188 13.64 -17.60 14.66
CA GLY A 188 13.42 -18.39 13.46
C GLY A 188 13.97 -17.66 12.24
N GLY A 189 14.55 -18.42 11.30
CA GLY A 189 14.99 -17.92 10.00
C GLY A 189 16.33 -17.18 9.98
N LEU A 190 17.04 -17.03 11.11
CA LEU A 190 18.37 -16.40 11.12
C LEU A 190 19.40 -17.15 11.98
N PRO A 191 20.58 -17.50 11.41
CA PRO A 191 20.85 -17.53 9.96
C PRO A 191 19.94 -18.55 9.26
N PHE A 192 19.56 -18.31 8.00
CA PHE A 192 18.83 -19.32 7.22
C PHE A 192 19.71 -20.56 7.03
N VAL A 193 19.44 -21.63 7.78
CA VAL A 193 20.14 -22.90 7.64
C VAL A 193 19.28 -23.84 6.80
N LEU A 194 19.81 -24.31 5.68
CA LEU A 194 19.14 -25.35 4.88
C LEU A 194 18.90 -26.59 5.75
N GLY A 195 17.67 -27.09 5.77
CA GLY A 195 17.26 -28.18 6.65
C GLY A 195 16.69 -27.72 8.00
N GLU A 196 16.69 -26.43 8.31
CA GLU A 196 15.99 -25.89 9.48
C GLU A 196 14.47 -25.93 9.25
N THR A 197 13.76 -26.61 10.14
CA THR A 197 12.29 -26.51 10.19
C THR A 197 11.90 -25.14 10.73
N LEU A 198 10.87 -24.49 10.19
CA LEU A 198 10.39 -23.20 10.73
C LEU A 198 9.11 -23.34 11.55
N TYR A 199 8.54 -24.55 11.68
CA TYR A 199 7.47 -24.81 12.63
C TYR A 199 8.03 -25.02 14.06
N ARG A 200 7.37 -24.42 15.05
CA ARG A 200 7.80 -24.44 16.46
C ARG A 200 6.60 -24.62 17.37
N ASN A 201 6.73 -25.46 18.40
CA ASN A 201 5.75 -25.52 19.47
C ASN A 201 5.78 -24.23 20.28
N CYS A 202 4.78 -23.39 20.06
CA CYS A 202 4.60 -22.09 20.69
C CYS A 202 3.39 -22.02 21.60
N ASN A 203 2.79 -23.17 21.91
CA ASN A 203 1.51 -23.24 22.61
C ASN A 203 0.46 -22.32 21.96
N TYR A 204 0.47 -22.24 20.62
CA TYR A 204 -0.43 -21.39 19.86
C TYR A 204 -0.96 -22.15 18.65
N ASP A 205 -2.26 -22.44 18.69
CA ASP A 205 -2.93 -23.23 17.67
C ASP A 205 -3.27 -22.36 16.45
N THR A 206 -2.29 -22.18 15.58
CA THR A 206 -2.41 -21.29 14.42
C THR A 206 -3.53 -21.73 13.50
N VAL A 207 -3.64 -23.03 13.21
CA VAL A 207 -4.64 -23.56 12.29
C VAL A 207 -6.04 -23.44 12.87
N TYR A 208 -6.26 -23.77 14.15
CA TYR A 208 -7.56 -23.54 14.79
C TYR A 208 -8.00 -22.08 14.69
N ASN A 209 -7.10 -21.15 15.01
CA ASN A 209 -7.41 -19.72 14.98
C ASN A 209 -7.70 -19.21 13.57
N MET A 210 -7.00 -19.75 12.57
CA MET A 210 -7.20 -19.46 11.15
C MET A 210 -8.53 -20.03 10.65
N PHE A 211 -8.78 -21.32 10.82
CA PHE A 211 -10.01 -21.99 10.37
C PHE A 211 -11.24 -21.48 11.12
N SER A 212 -11.13 -21.16 12.40
CA SER A 212 -12.22 -20.50 13.14
C SER A 212 -12.59 -19.15 12.54
N HIS A 213 -11.63 -18.40 11.98
CA HIS A 213 -11.89 -17.12 11.32
C HIS A 213 -12.45 -17.32 9.90
N LEU A 214 -11.91 -18.27 9.15
CA LEU A 214 -12.31 -18.54 7.76
C LEU A 214 -13.67 -19.23 7.65
N TYR A 215 -13.96 -20.18 8.55
CA TYR A 215 -15.10 -21.09 8.44
C TYR A 215 -16.09 -20.97 9.60
N GLY A 216 -15.78 -20.16 10.61
CA GLY A 216 -16.54 -20.05 11.85
C GLY A 216 -16.01 -20.96 12.95
N PRO A 217 -16.21 -20.57 14.23
CA PRO A 217 -15.68 -21.30 15.38
C PRO A 217 -16.41 -22.63 15.59
N VAL A 218 -15.69 -23.63 16.10
CA VAL A 218 -16.24 -24.94 16.50
C VAL A 218 -15.88 -25.22 17.95
N MET A 219 -16.80 -25.81 18.70
CA MET A 219 -16.55 -26.27 20.08
C MET A 219 -16.16 -27.76 20.08
N ALA A 220 -15.15 -28.12 19.30
CA ALA A 220 -14.61 -29.47 19.25
C ALA A 220 -13.27 -29.54 20.00
N ALA A 221 -13.02 -30.66 20.67
CA ALA A 221 -11.70 -30.94 21.20
C ALA A 221 -10.72 -31.21 20.04
N ARG A 222 -9.46 -30.81 20.21
CA ARG A 222 -8.41 -31.11 19.23
C ARG A 222 -8.26 -32.63 19.07
N PRO A 223 -8.30 -33.18 17.85
CA PRO A 223 -8.03 -34.61 17.63
C PRO A 223 -6.60 -35.00 18.06
N ALA A 224 -6.45 -36.21 18.59
CA ALA A 224 -5.14 -36.74 18.99
C ALA A 224 -4.27 -37.14 17.78
N SER A 225 -4.90 -37.55 16.68
CA SER A 225 -4.26 -37.90 15.43
C SER A 225 -5.20 -37.62 14.26
N PRO A 226 -4.68 -37.37 13.04
CA PRO A 226 -5.50 -37.28 11.83
C PRO A 226 -6.09 -38.66 11.50
N SER A 227 -7.31 -38.69 10.97
CA SER A 227 -8.07 -39.91 10.65
C SER A 227 -8.18 -40.18 9.14
N GLY A 228 -8.02 -39.15 8.31
CA GLY A 228 -7.96 -39.22 6.85
C GLY A 228 -6.64 -39.74 6.28
N VAL A 229 -6.55 -39.70 4.95
CA VAL A 229 -5.41 -40.23 4.20
C VAL A 229 -4.57 -39.11 3.58
N LEU A 230 -3.26 -39.15 3.80
CA LEU A 230 -2.28 -38.29 3.13
C LEU A 230 -1.75 -39.01 1.88
N ARG A 231 -1.87 -38.40 0.70
CA ARG A 231 -1.44 -38.98 -0.58
C ARG A 231 -0.55 -38.02 -1.35
N GLN A 232 0.42 -38.55 -2.09
CA GLN A 232 1.28 -37.77 -2.98
C GLN A 232 0.72 -37.77 -4.40
N PHE A 233 0.70 -36.62 -5.07
CA PHE A 233 0.21 -36.50 -6.45
C PHE A 233 1.24 -35.87 -7.38
N ASP A 234 1.14 -36.20 -8.68
CA ASP A 234 1.99 -35.63 -9.72
C ASP A 234 1.55 -34.20 -10.04
N GLN A 235 2.41 -33.23 -9.75
CA GLN A 235 2.20 -31.81 -10.07
C GLN A 235 2.54 -31.48 -11.52
N THR A 236 3.33 -32.32 -12.21
CA THR A 236 3.86 -32.04 -13.55
C THR A 236 2.80 -31.58 -14.56
N PRO A 237 1.58 -32.17 -14.59
CA PRO A 237 0.51 -31.73 -15.49
C PRO A 237 0.02 -30.30 -15.25
N PHE A 238 0.31 -29.71 -14.09
CA PHE A 238 -0.11 -28.37 -13.68
C PHE A 238 1.02 -27.33 -13.70
N THR A 239 2.25 -27.75 -14.01
CA THR A 239 3.44 -26.91 -13.86
C THR A 239 3.99 -26.49 -15.22
N PRO A 240 3.95 -25.19 -15.57
CA PRO A 240 4.64 -24.69 -16.76
C PRO A 240 6.14 -24.90 -16.66
N LEU A 241 6.80 -24.95 -17.83
CA LEU A 241 8.25 -24.99 -17.92
C LEU A 241 8.87 -23.78 -17.20
N LEU A 242 9.97 -24.00 -16.47
CA LEU A 242 10.67 -22.97 -15.67
C LEU A 242 9.84 -22.34 -14.53
N SER A 243 8.74 -22.95 -14.10
CA SER A 243 7.91 -22.45 -12.99
C SER A 243 8.55 -22.57 -11.60
N GLY A 244 9.59 -23.39 -11.44
CA GLY A 244 10.21 -23.67 -10.14
C GLY A 244 9.40 -24.62 -9.23
N MET A 245 8.27 -25.14 -9.71
CA MET A 245 7.47 -26.13 -8.99
C MET A 245 8.17 -27.50 -8.92
N ASP A 246 7.96 -28.21 -7.81
CA ASP A 246 8.34 -29.61 -7.68
C ASP A 246 7.42 -30.50 -8.54
N SER A 247 7.83 -31.71 -8.87
CA SER A 247 6.96 -32.68 -9.56
C SER A 247 5.98 -33.35 -8.61
N ILE A 248 6.16 -33.24 -7.28
CA ILE A 248 5.31 -33.92 -6.30
C ILE A 248 4.67 -32.93 -5.33
N GLY A 249 3.34 -33.01 -5.23
CA GLY A 249 2.51 -32.36 -4.22
C GLY A 249 1.89 -33.38 -3.28
N THR A 250 1.28 -32.90 -2.20
CA THR A 250 0.62 -33.78 -1.23
C THR A 250 -0.80 -33.30 -0.96
N VAL A 251 -1.76 -34.21 -0.86
CA VAL A 251 -3.16 -33.93 -0.50
C VAL A 251 -3.56 -34.75 0.72
N TYR A 252 -4.27 -34.13 1.65
CA TYR A 252 -4.91 -34.82 2.78
C TYR A 252 -6.42 -34.79 2.61
N ILE A 253 -7.05 -35.95 2.77
CA ILE A 253 -8.48 -36.14 2.54
C ILE A 253 -9.10 -36.72 3.81
N PRO A 254 -9.95 -35.96 4.51
CA PRO A 254 -10.71 -36.49 5.63
C PRO A 254 -11.64 -37.65 5.21
N PRO A 255 -11.91 -38.64 6.07
CA PRO A 255 -12.68 -39.85 5.70
C PRO A 255 -14.07 -39.54 5.14
N GLN A 256 -14.73 -38.51 5.66
CA GLN A 256 -16.04 -38.05 5.19
C GLN A 256 -16.00 -37.56 3.74
N CYS A 257 -14.92 -36.88 3.34
CA CYS A 257 -14.73 -36.37 1.99
C CYS A 257 -14.40 -37.52 1.02
N GLU A 258 -13.63 -38.50 1.49
CA GLU A 258 -13.34 -39.73 0.73
C GLU A 258 -14.60 -40.56 0.47
N ASN A 259 -15.56 -40.53 1.40
CA ASN A 259 -16.85 -41.21 1.30
C ASN A 259 -17.93 -40.39 0.55
N GLY A 260 -17.53 -39.35 -0.18
CA GLY A 260 -18.41 -38.61 -1.10
C GLY A 260 -19.16 -37.42 -0.49
N ALA A 261 -18.86 -37.02 0.76
CA ALA A 261 -19.39 -35.77 1.30
C ALA A 261 -18.85 -34.56 0.51
N THR A 262 -19.66 -33.51 0.38
CA THR A 262 -19.19 -32.22 -0.16
C THR A 262 -18.35 -31.51 0.90
N CYS A 263 -17.08 -31.28 0.59
CA CYS A 263 -16.09 -30.72 1.50
C CYS A 263 -15.58 -29.35 1.05
N LYS A 264 -14.94 -28.63 1.98
CA LYS A 264 -14.21 -27.40 1.69
C LYS A 264 -12.82 -27.76 1.14
N LEU A 265 -12.14 -26.80 0.52
CA LEU A 265 -10.79 -26.98 -0.01
C LEU A 265 -9.87 -25.88 0.52
N HIS A 266 -8.72 -26.26 1.07
CA HIS A 266 -7.70 -25.32 1.52
C HIS A 266 -6.32 -25.66 0.96
N PHE A 267 -5.70 -24.68 0.30
CA PHE A 267 -4.31 -24.77 -0.13
C PHE A 267 -3.39 -24.21 0.97
N SER A 268 -2.41 -24.98 1.43
CA SER A 268 -1.42 -24.55 2.44
C SER A 268 -0.02 -24.50 1.85
N LEU A 269 0.52 -23.30 1.69
CA LEU A 269 1.78 -23.03 1.02
C LEU A 269 2.95 -22.91 2.02
N HIS A 270 4.01 -23.68 1.79
CA HIS A 270 5.23 -23.62 2.60
C HIS A 270 6.00 -22.30 2.41
N GLY A 271 6.86 -21.96 3.38
CA GLY A 271 7.82 -20.86 3.24
C GLY A 271 9.08 -21.25 2.47
N CYS A 272 9.99 -20.30 2.29
CA CYS A 272 11.33 -20.59 1.78
C CYS A 272 12.03 -21.68 2.62
N ILE A 273 12.91 -22.46 2.01
CA ILE A 273 13.68 -23.58 2.59
C ILE A 273 12.84 -24.69 3.26
N ASN A 274 11.51 -24.63 3.14
CA ASN A 274 10.57 -25.56 3.77
C ASN A 274 9.83 -26.45 2.75
N GLY A 275 10.26 -26.43 1.49
CA GLY A 275 9.71 -27.28 0.45
C GLY A 275 10.09 -28.75 0.64
N ARG A 276 9.30 -29.65 0.03
CA ARG A 276 9.50 -31.10 0.09
C ARG A 276 10.92 -31.54 -0.28
N SER A 277 11.56 -30.92 -1.28
CA SER A 277 12.93 -31.26 -1.69
C SER A 277 13.97 -31.06 -0.58
N VAL A 278 13.64 -30.29 0.47
CA VAL A 278 14.52 -30.01 1.62
C VAL A 278 14.07 -30.78 2.86
N LEU A 279 12.77 -30.78 3.16
CA LEU A 279 12.24 -31.29 4.45
C LEU A 279 11.24 -32.45 4.30
N GLY A 280 11.03 -33.00 3.11
CA GLY A 280 9.99 -34.00 2.85
C GLY A 280 8.57 -33.49 3.15
N ASP A 281 7.65 -34.39 3.51
CA ASP A 281 6.25 -34.05 3.82
C ASP A 281 6.07 -33.47 5.24
N THR A 282 7.12 -32.91 5.84
CA THR A 282 7.10 -32.44 7.23
C THR A 282 6.20 -31.23 7.45
N LEU A 283 6.00 -30.35 6.46
CA LEU A 283 5.01 -29.28 6.61
C LEU A 283 3.61 -29.87 6.82
N ALA A 284 3.19 -30.77 5.93
CA ALA A 284 1.87 -31.40 5.98
C ALA A 284 1.65 -32.14 7.31
N THR A 285 2.69 -32.80 7.82
CA THR A 285 2.62 -33.63 9.04
C THR A 285 2.82 -32.87 10.35
N ASN A 286 3.45 -31.69 10.36
CA ASN A 286 3.84 -30.99 11.60
C ASN A 286 3.20 -29.61 11.82
N THR A 287 2.22 -29.19 11.01
CA THR A 287 1.58 -27.87 11.12
C THR A 287 0.15 -27.91 11.67
N GLU A 288 -0.28 -29.05 12.21
CA GLU A 288 -1.62 -29.28 12.79
C GLU A 288 -2.80 -29.15 11.80
N HIS A 289 -2.54 -28.87 10.51
CA HIS A 289 -3.59 -28.74 9.48
C HIS A 289 -4.49 -29.97 9.40
N MET A 290 -3.90 -31.16 9.30
CA MET A 290 -4.66 -32.40 9.12
C MET A 290 -5.58 -32.71 10.32
N LEU A 291 -5.15 -32.35 11.54
CA LEU A 291 -5.96 -32.52 12.75
C LEU A 291 -7.25 -31.70 12.64
N TRP A 292 -7.15 -30.45 12.20
CA TRP A 292 -8.30 -29.55 12.10
C TRP A 292 -9.10 -29.74 10.80
N ALA A 293 -8.49 -30.27 9.75
CA ALA A 293 -9.19 -30.63 8.52
C ALA A 293 -10.28 -31.67 8.75
N ASP A 294 -10.04 -32.65 9.63
CA ASP A 294 -11.05 -33.63 10.03
C ASP A 294 -12.27 -33.00 10.71
N VAL A 295 -12.08 -31.89 11.43
CA VAL A 295 -13.15 -31.21 12.18
C VAL A 295 -13.97 -30.28 11.30
N TRP A 296 -13.34 -29.62 10.32
CA TRP A 296 -14.00 -28.65 9.43
C TRP A 296 -14.39 -29.22 8.06
N ASP A 297 -14.22 -30.52 7.83
CA ASP A 297 -14.46 -31.17 6.53
C ASP A 297 -13.68 -30.49 5.40
N VAL A 298 -12.36 -30.34 5.58
CA VAL A 298 -11.49 -29.61 4.65
C VAL A 298 -10.52 -30.57 3.98
N ILE A 299 -10.59 -30.67 2.65
CA ILE A 299 -9.52 -31.28 1.87
C ILE A 299 -8.34 -30.29 1.87
N LEU A 300 -7.14 -30.77 2.22
CA LEU A 300 -5.93 -29.94 2.25
C LEU A 300 -5.04 -30.28 1.07
N VAL A 301 -4.62 -29.27 0.31
CA VAL A 301 -3.61 -29.43 -0.73
C VAL A 301 -2.35 -28.68 -0.31
N PHE A 302 -1.22 -29.37 -0.37
CA PHE A 302 0.11 -28.85 -0.08
C PHE A 302 0.96 -28.91 -1.35
N PRO A 303 0.87 -27.90 -2.22
CA PRO A 303 1.72 -27.86 -3.39
C PRO A 303 3.16 -27.49 -3.00
N ASN A 304 4.13 -27.97 -3.77
CA ASN A 304 5.56 -27.76 -3.49
C ASN A 304 6.26 -27.01 -4.62
N VAL A 305 7.10 -26.04 -4.24
CA VAL A 305 8.16 -25.49 -5.07
C VAL A 305 9.53 -26.03 -4.61
N LYS A 306 10.52 -26.01 -5.49
CA LYS A 306 11.86 -26.56 -5.24
C LYS A 306 12.96 -25.52 -5.45
N ILE A 307 14.14 -25.82 -4.92
CA ILE A 307 15.35 -25.05 -5.21
C ILE A 307 15.68 -25.17 -6.71
N THR A 308 15.89 -24.05 -7.38
CA THR A 308 16.23 -24.01 -8.81
C THR A 308 17.43 -23.13 -9.10
N VAL A 309 18.24 -23.54 -10.08
CA VAL A 309 19.35 -22.75 -10.62
C VAL A 309 18.85 -21.75 -11.67
N LEU A 310 17.94 -22.20 -12.54
CA LEU A 310 17.29 -21.38 -13.57
C LEU A 310 15.77 -21.66 -13.57
N PRO A 311 14.91 -20.65 -13.31
CA PRO A 311 15.26 -19.33 -12.76
C PRO A 311 15.93 -19.46 -11.39
N THR A 312 16.74 -18.47 -11.01
CA THR A 312 17.53 -18.55 -9.77
C THR A 312 16.64 -18.37 -8.55
N ASN A 313 16.38 -19.47 -7.84
CA ASN A 313 15.62 -19.52 -6.60
C ASN A 313 16.34 -20.48 -5.62
N PRO A 314 17.47 -20.04 -5.03
CA PRO A 314 18.35 -20.91 -4.25
C PRO A 314 17.73 -21.39 -2.93
N THR A 315 16.62 -20.77 -2.51
CA THR A 315 15.91 -21.07 -1.28
C THR A 315 14.57 -21.75 -1.52
N GLY A 316 14.16 -22.00 -2.77
CA GLY A 316 12.87 -22.62 -3.09
C GLY A 316 11.68 -21.86 -2.50
N CYS A 317 11.69 -20.53 -2.62
CA CYS A 317 10.55 -19.67 -2.26
C CYS A 317 9.44 -19.75 -3.31
N TRP A 318 8.25 -19.24 -2.98
CA TRP A 318 7.19 -18.93 -3.95
C TRP A 318 7.46 -17.63 -4.70
N ASP A 319 6.94 -17.50 -5.92
CA ASP A 319 7.31 -16.39 -6.81
C ASP A 319 6.58 -15.09 -6.44
N VAL A 320 7.27 -14.31 -5.62
CA VAL A 320 6.85 -12.99 -5.13
C VAL A 320 7.79 -11.88 -5.61
N MET A 321 8.83 -12.25 -6.36
CA MET A 321 9.88 -11.34 -6.85
C MET A 321 9.98 -11.35 -8.39
N GLY A 322 9.13 -12.11 -9.10
CA GLY A 322 9.09 -12.15 -10.56
C GLY A 322 10.21 -12.96 -11.21
N TYR A 323 10.81 -13.93 -10.51
CA TYR A 323 11.93 -14.72 -11.07
C TYR A 323 11.49 -15.68 -12.19
N THR A 324 10.21 -16.01 -12.32
CA THR A 324 9.65 -16.78 -13.46
C THR A 324 9.16 -15.91 -14.62
N GLY A 325 9.31 -14.58 -14.52
CA GLY A 325 8.91 -13.59 -15.53
C GLY A 325 8.05 -12.46 -14.96
N LEU A 326 8.02 -11.30 -15.64
CA LEU A 326 7.31 -10.08 -15.18
C LEU A 326 5.82 -10.04 -15.61
N ASN A 327 5.33 -11.05 -16.33
CA ASN A 327 3.97 -11.08 -16.87
C ASN A 327 2.94 -11.52 -15.82
N TYR A 328 2.58 -10.59 -14.93
CA TYR A 328 1.37 -10.72 -14.13
C TYR A 328 0.16 -10.30 -14.97
N GLY A 329 -0.39 -11.25 -15.75
CA GLY A 329 -1.66 -11.12 -16.47
C GLY A 329 -1.67 -10.15 -17.66
N SER A 330 -1.81 -10.65 -18.89
CA SER A 330 -2.25 -9.82 -20.02
C SER A 330 -3.19 -10.60 -20.95
N VAL A 331 -4.25 -9.94 -21.41
CA VAL A 331 -5.14 -10.37 -22.49
C VAL A 331 -5.43 -9.18 -23.40
N THR A 332 -5.69 -9.45 -24.68
CA THR A 332 -5.90 -8.46 -25.75
C THR A 332 -7.33 -7.90 -25.73
N VAL A 333 -7.49 -6.57 -25.81
CA VAL A 333 -8.78 -5.84 -25.73
C VAL A 333 -9.19 -5.26 -27.09
N ASP A 334 -10.49 -5.30 -27.42
CA ASP A 334 -11.10 -4.57 -28.55
C ASP A 334 -11.14 -3.06 -28.24
N SER A 335 -10.21 -2.32 -28.83
CA SER A 335 -10.00 -0.89 -28.59
C SER A 335 -11.12 0.02 -29.08
N SER A 336 -12.14 -0.51 -29.79
CA SER A 336 -13.25 0.30 -30.32
C SER A 336 -14.45 0.42 -29.36
N LYS A 337 -14.51 -0.39 -28.29
CA LYS A 337 -15.69 -0.51 -27.40
C LYS A 337 -15.38 -0.27 -25.93
N VAL A 338 -14.28 0.42 -25.63
CA VAL A 338 -13.86 0.64 -24.25
C VAL A 338 -14.60 1.85 -23.68
N THR A 339 -15.38 1.68 -22.62
CA THR A 339 -16.06 2.79 -21.92
C THR A 339 -15.57 2.89 -20.48
N ILE A 340 -15.60 4.09 -19.89
CA ILE A 340 -15.11 4.33 -18.53
C ILE A 340 -16.18 5.03 -17.68
N GLY A 341 -16.32 4.66 -16.40
CA GLY A 341 -17.32 5.28 -15.52
C GLY A 341 -16.83 5.36 -14.09
N GLY A 342 -17.31 6.35 -13.35
CA GLY A 342 -16.87 6.53 -11.98
C GLY A 342 -17.79 7.37 -11.11
N PHE A 343 -17.65 7.18 -9.80
CA PHE A 343 -18.26 7.98 -8.75
C PHE A 343 -17.16 8.85 -8.13
N SER A 344 -17.48 10.04 -7.65
CA SER A 344 -16.57 10.85 -6.85
C SER A 344 -15.30 11.23 -7.61
N SER A 345 -14.13 11.20 -6.99
CA SER A 345 -12.86 11.40 -7.68
C SER A 345 -12.65 10.42 -8.83
N GLY A 346 -13.30 9.25 -8.80
CA GLY A 346 -13.38 8.30 -9.90
C GLY A 346 -14.21 8.80 -11.08
N ALA A 347 -15.25 9.61 -10.85
CA ALA A 347 -15.96 10.31 -11.93
C ALA A 347 -15.04 11.34 -12.60
N CYS A 348 -14.34 12.13 -11.79
CA CYS A 348 -13.38 13.12 -12.27
C CYS A 348 -12.23 12.47 -13.05
N PHE A 349 -11.73 11.32 -12.59
CA PHE A 349 -10.69 10.55 -13.28
C PHE A 349 -11.24 9.89 -14.55
N ALA A 350 -12.42 9.26 -14.51
CA ALA A 350 -13.07 8.67 -15.68
C ALA A 350 -13.29 9.70 -16.80
N HIS A 351 -13.65 10.94 -16.44
CA HIS A 351 -13.76 12.05 -17.38
C HIS A 351 -12.40 12.44 -17.99
N GLN A 352 -11.39 12.66 -17.15
CA GLN A 352 -10.03 13.01 -17.61
C GLN A 352 -9.44 11.91 -18.50
N PHE A 353 -9.62 10.67 -18.11
CA PHE A 353 -9.08 9.49 -18.79
C PHE A 353 -9.79 9.23 -20.12
N HIS A 354 -11.11 9.39 -20.20
CA HIS A 354 -11.85 9.35 -21.47
C HIS A 354 -11.34 10.41 -22.45
N ILE A 355 -11.09 11.64 -21.99
CA ILE A 355 -10.60 12.73 -22.85
C ILE A 355 -9.17 12.45 -23.35
N ILE A 356 -8.26 12.08 -22.44
CA ILE A 356 -6.84 11.81 -22.74
C ILE A 356 -6.70 10.60 -23.66
N HIS A 357 -7.58 9.61 -23.54
CA HIS A 357 -7.57 8.38 -24.32
C HIS A 357 -8.77 8.27 -25.28
N SER A 358 -9.26 9.40 -25.79
CA SER A 358 -10.46 9.48 -26.66
C SER A 358 -10.35 8.71 -27.99
N LYS A 359 -9.12 8.35 -28.41
CA LYS A 359 -8.88 7.44 -29.55
C LYS A 359 -9.23 5.98 -29.22
N THR A 360 -9.19 5.62 -27.94
CA THR A 360 -9.30 4.24 -27.43
C THR A 360 -10.50 4.04 -26.49
N ILE A 361 -11.07 5.11 -25.93
CA ILE A 361 -12.22 5.09 -25.01
C ILE A 361 -13.40 5.77 -25.71
N SER A 362 -14.51 5.06 -25.88
CA SER A 362 -15.67 5.47 -26.68
C SER A 362 -16.86 6.05 -25.88
N GLY A 363 -16.77 6.16 -24.55
CA GLY A 363 -17.78 6.86 -23.73
C GLY A 363 -17.50 6.95 -22.22
N VAL A 364 -18.20 7.87 -21.51
CA VAL A 364 -18.02 8.15 -20.06
C VAL A 364 -19.32 8.34 -19.24
N GLY A 365 -19.37 7.83 -17.99
CA GLY A 365 -20.46 8.05 -17.00
C GLY A 365 -19.98 8.54 -15.61
N LEU A 366 -20.70 9.50 -14.97
CA LEU A 366 -20.20 10.35 -13.84
C LEU A 366 -21.18 10.52 -12.65
N LEU A 367 -20.69 10.52 -11.38
CA LEU A 367 -21.46 10.94 -10.16
C LEU A 367 -20.60 11.35 -8.89
N ALA A 368 -20.50 12.65 -8.51
CA ALA A 368 -20.18 13.39 -7.22
C ALA A 368 -19.02 13.07 -6.18
N PRO A 369 -18.05 14.01 -5.90
CA PRO A 369 -17.28 14.16 -4.61
C PRO A 369 -17.06 15.58 -4.00
N ASN A 370 -16.70 15.63 -2.70
CA ASN A 370 -16.23 16.79 -1.89
C ASN A 370 -14.70 17.10 -1.98
N ILE A 371 -14.01 16.64 -3.02
CA ILE A 371 -12.60 16.97 -3.27
C ILE A 371 -12.51 17.37 -4.74
N GLU A 372 -12.03 18.59 -5.01
CA GLU A 372 -11.82 19.10 -6.36
C GLU A 372 -10.32 19.18 -6.69
N MET A 373 -9.90 18.45 -7.73
CA MET A 373 -8.56 18.52 -8.28
C MET A 373 -8.65 19.13 -9.68
N VAL A 374 -8.00 20.28 -9.87
CA VAL A 374 -7.96 20.96 -11.17
C VAL A 374 -6.55 20.89 -11.74
N ILE A 375 -6.39 20.13 -12.83
CA ILE A 375 -5.13 20.03 -13.57
C ILE A 375 -5.25 20.88 -14.84
N ARG A 376 -4.25 21.72 -15.10
CA ARG A 376 -4.18 22.60 -16.28
C ARG A 376 -2.87 22.30 -17.03
N PRO A 377 -2.93 21.60 -18.17
CA PRO A 377 -1.73 21.05 -18.83
C PRO A 377 -0.78 22.11 -19.42
N LEU A 378 -1.19 23.37 -19.50
CA LEU A 378 -0.39 24.48 -20.01
C LEU A 378 0.15 25.39 -18.90
N PHE A 379 -0.05 25.05 -17.63
CA PHE A 379 0.42 25.84 -16.50
C PHE A 379 1.71 25.22 -15.93
N GLY A 380 2.77 26.01 -15.87
CA GLY A 380 3.98 25.70 -15.13
C GLY A 380 3.82 26.06 -13.65
N HIS A 381 4.92 26.22 -12.92
CA HIS A 381 4.87 26.50 -11.48
C HIS A 381 4.57 28.00 -11.25
N ILE A 382 3.32 28.41 -11.41
CA ILE A 382 2.85 29.80 -11.22
C ILE A 382 1.47 29.81 -10.53
N TRP A 383 1.04 30.97 -10.05
CA TRP A 383 -0.32 31.27 -9.61
C TRP A 383 -1.13 31.85 -10.79
N PRO A 384 -2.07 31.09 -11.37
CA PRO A 384 -2.85 31.57 -12.51
C PRO A 384 -3.91 32.59 -12.08
N THR A 385 -4.12 33.61 -12.91
CA THR A 385 -5.09 34.69 -12.66
C THR A 385 -5.85 35.04 -13.94
N THR A 386 -6.90 35.84 -13.77
CA THR A 386 -7.69 36.42 -14.86
C THR A 386 -7.52 37.93 -15.00
N GLN A 387 -6.74 38.60 -14.15
CA GLN A 387 -6.40 40.00 -14.32
C GLN A 387 -5.22 40.19 -15.28
N PRO A 388 -5.27 41.18 -16.19
CA PRO A 388 -4.16 41.49 -17.07
C PRO A 388 -2.93 41.93 -16.26
N GLY A 389 -1.91 41.09 -16.23
CA GLY A 389 -0.61 41.35 -15.59
C GLY A 389 0.56 41.05 -16.54
N ASN A 390 1.79 41.39 -16.13
CA ASN A 390 3.01 41.56 -16.95
C ASN A 390 3.46 40.41 -17.88
N SER A 391 2.75 39.27 -18.00
CA SER A 391 3.07 38.22 -18.98
C SER A 391 1.95 37.17 -19.13
N ASN A 392 1.69 36.74 -20.37
CA ASN A 392 0.74 35.66 -20.74
C ASN A 392 1.41 34.27 -20.81
N VAL A 393 2.65 34.14 -20.31
CA VAL A 393 3.42 32.90 -20.37
C VAL A 393 3.08 32.02 -19.17
N CYS A 394 2.07 31.17 -19.33
CA CYS A 394 1.58 30.31 -18.25
C CYS A 394 2.36 29.01 -18.10
N TRP A 395 3.10 28.56 -19.11
CA TRP A 395 3.83 27.28 -19.13
C TRP A 395 5.23 27.32 -18.46
N SER A 396 5.65 28.47 -17.94
CA SER A 396 7.00 28.66 -17.37
C SER A 396 7.14 28.14 -15.94
N ILE A 397 8.34 27.70 -15.56
CA ILE A 397 8.70 27.27 -14.19
C ILE A 397 9.08 28.49 -13.31
N ALA A 398 8.59 28.56 -12.06
CA ALA A 398 8.85 29.68 -11.13
C ALA A 398 10.32 29.99 -10.87
N LEU A 399 11.19 28.99 -10.86
CA LEU A 399 12.57 29.14 -10.37
C LEU A 399 13.40 30.09 -11.25
N PRO A 400 13.40 29.98 -12.60
CA PRO A 400 13.92 31.03 -13.49
C PRO A 400 13.29 32.41 -13.31
N LEU A 401 12.00 32.49 -12.93
CA LEU A 401 11.25 33.74 -12.88
C LEU A 401 11.58 34.58 -11.64
N VAL A 402 11.69 33.95 -10.47
CA VAL A 402 12.13 34.63 -9.24
C VAL A 402 13.58 35.10 -9.38
N LEU A 403 14.45 34.29 -10.01
CA LEU A 403 15.83 34.67 -10.32
C LEU A 403 15.94 35.81 -11.35
N GLN A 404 14.89 36.02 -12.15
CA GLN A 404 14.73 37.15 -13.08
C GLN A 404 13.98 38.34 -12.47
N GLY A 405 13.69 38.33 -11.16
CA GLY A 405 13.04 39.44 -10.46
C GLY A 405 11.54 39.60 -10.72
N ALA A 406 10.83 38.53 -11.10
CA ALA A 406 9.38 38.55 -11.34
C ALA A 406 8.60 37.71 -10.30
N PRO A 407 7.47 38.21 -9.77
CA PRO A 407 6.61 37.45 -8.87
C PRO A 407 5.93 36.28 -9.60
N ALA A 408 5.52 35.25 -8.85
CA ALA A 408 5.08 33.97 -9.39
C ALA A 408 3.59 33.90 -9.82
N TYR A 409 2.91 35.01 -10.12
CA TYR A 409 1.53 35.01 -10.65
C TYR A 409 1.48 35.36 -12.16
N ARG A 410 0.54 34.82 -12.93
CA ARG A 410 0.44 35.04 -14.39
C ARG A 410 -0.99 35.19 -14.87
N TYR A 411 -1.20 36.00 -15.92
CA TYR A 411 -2.49 36.07 -16.61
C TYR A 411 -2.66 34.83 -17.48
N CYS A 412 -3.53 33.93 -17.03
CA CYS A 412 -3.73 32.62 -17.65
C CYS A 412 -5.18 32.36 -18.04
N GLY A 413 -6.04 33.38 -17.91
CA GLY A 413 -7.48 33.22 -18.15
C GLY A 413 -8.11 32.20 -17.18
N TYR A 414 -7.51 31.97 -16.01
CA TYR A 414 -7.99 31.01 -15.03
C TYR A 414 -8.10 31.65 -13.65
N ASP A 415 -9.33 31.69 -13.14
CA ASP A 415 -9.68 32.35 -11.88
C ASP A 415 -9.49 31.37 -10.71
N THR A 416 -8.24 31.21 -10.30
CA THR A 416 -7.83 30.22 -9.28
C THR A 416 -8.62 30.38 -7.98
N VAL A 417 -8.85 31.62 -7.55
CA VAL A 417 -9.55 31.91 -6.29
C VAL A 417 -11.04 31.61 -6.42
N TYR A 418 -11.69 31.96 -7.54
CA TYR A 418 -13.10 31.61 -7.75
C TYR A 418 -13.35 30.11 -7.59
N TYR A 419 -12.57 29.27 -8.28
CA TYR A 419 -12.76 27.82 -8.22
C TYR A 419 -12.46 27.28 -6.82
N MET A 420 -11.39 27.77 -6.18
CA MET A 420 -11.06 27.38 -4.82
C MET A 420 -12.16 27.76 -3.81
N PHE A 421 -12.66 29.00 -3.85
CA PHE A 421 -13.69 29.46 -2.91
C PHE A 421 -15.06 28.84 -3.22
N SER A 422 -15.38 28.61 -4.50
CA SER A 422 -16.59 27.88 -4.88
C SER A 422 -16.59 26.46 -4.32
N HIS A 423 -15.43 25.80 -4.29
CA HIS A 423 -15.30 24.49 -3.67
C HIS A 423 -15.39 24.55 -2.14
N LEU A 424 -14.67 25.49 -1.51
CA LEU A 424 -14.60 25.60 -0.04
C LEU A 424 -15.90 26.09 0.61
N TYR A 425 -16.62 27.00 -0.06
CA TYR A 425 -17.74 27.74 0.52
C TYR A 425 -19.04 27.62 -0.27
N GLY A 426 -19.03 26.89 -1.39
CA GLY A 426 -20.15 26.78 -2.32
C GLY A 426 -20.08 27.84 -3.44
N PRO A 427 -20.64 27.53 -4.63
CA PRO A 427 -20.60 28.42 -5.78
C PRO A 427 -21.46 29.66 -5.56
N VAL A 428 -21.05 30.78 -6.16
CA VAL A 428 -21.80 32.04 -6.16
C VAL A 428 -22.14 32.45 -7.58
N THR A 429 -23.26 33.14 -7.75
CA THR A 429 -23.67 33.74 -9.03
C THR A 429 -23.19 35.19 -9.19
N ALA A 430 -22.67 35.78 -8.12
CA ALA A 430 -22.12 37.12 -8.13
C ALA A 430 -20.90 37.21 -9.06
N SER A 431 -20.81 38.30 -9.81
CA SER A 431 -19.68 38.57 -10.69
C SER A 431 -18.47 39.05 -9.89
N LYS A 432 -17.26 38.73 -10.38
CA LYS A 432 -16.02 39.22 -9.77
C LYS A 432 -16.00 40.76 -9.78
N PRO A 433 -15.76 41.42 -8.62
CA PRO A 433 -15.61 42.87 -8.57
C PRO A 433 -14.45 43.38 -9.44
N ALA A 434 -14.58 44.62 -9.95
CA ALA A 434 -13.50 45.28 -10.70
C ALA A 434 -12.33 45.71 -9.79
N SER A 435 -12.60 45.97 -8.51
CA SER A 435 -11.63 46.35 -7.49
C SER A 435 -12.08 45.86 -6.11
N PRO A 436 -11.15 45.58 -5.18
CA PRO A 436 -11.49 45.27 -3.80
C PRO A 436 -12.08 46.51 -3.11
N SER A 437 -13.05 46.31 -2.24
CA SER A 437 -13.78 47.36 -1.50
C SER A 437 -13.36 47.48 -0.03
N GLY A 438 -12.68 46.46 0.50
CA GLY A 438 -12.13 46.41 1.84
C GLY A 438 -10.76 47.06 1.97
N VAL A 439 -10.13 46.89 3.14
CA VAL A 439 -8.85 47.53 3.47
C VAL A 439 -7.78 46.48 3.72
N LEU A 440 -6.65 46.59 3.01
CA LEU A 440 -5.42 45.84 3.31
C LEU A 440 -4.64 46.60 4.39
N ARG A 441 -4.40 45.98 5.54
CA ARG A 441 -3.66 46.54 6.67
C ARG A 441 -2.45 45.69 7.00
N GLU A 442 -1.35 46.33 7.34
CA GLU A 442 -0.17 45.65 7.88
C GLU A 442 -0.35 45.36 9.37
N PHE A 443 0.24 44.27 9.84
CA PHE A 443 0.32 43.96 11.26
C PHE A 443 1.71 43.48 11.65
N ASP A 444 2.09 43.78 12.90
CA ASP A 444 3.31 43.25 13.50
C ASP A 444 3.15 41.74 13.72
N GLN A 445 3.83 40.97 12.89
CA GLN A 445 3.83 39.52 12.94
C GLN A 445 4.75 39.00 14.06
N THR A 446 5.70 39.80 14.55
CA THR A 446 6.74 39.34 15.49
C THR A 446 6.16 38.75 16.77
N ILE A 447 5.03 39.29 17.23
CA ILE A 447 4.30 38.84 18.42
C ILE A 447 3.83 37.38 18.33
N PHE A 448 3.67 36.84 17.11
CA PHE A 448 3.27 35.45 16.87
C PHE A 448 4.45 34.53 16.57
N THR A 449 5.64 35.09 16.29
CA THR A 449 6.74 34.33 15.68
C THR A 449 7.74 33.81 16.72
N PRO A 450 7.94 32.48 16.81
CA PRO A 450 9.02 31.92 17.62
C PRO A 450 10.40 32.29 17.05
N LEU A 451 11.41 32.35 17.92
CA LEU A 451 12.81 32.56 17.52
C LEU A 451 13.29 31.48 16.52
N LEU A 452 14.06 31.90 15.51
CA LEU A 452 14.56 31.03 14.42
C LEU A 452 13.42 30.30 13.68
N SER A 453 12.32 30.98 13.40
CA SER A 453 11.17 30.45 12.62
C SER A 453 11.23 30.76 11.13
N GLY A 454 12.10 31.68 10.70
CA GLY A 454 12.17 32.15 9.30
C GLY A 454 11.02 33.07 8.88
N MET A 455 10.12 33.42 9.81
CA MET A 455 9.02 34.37 9.59
C MET A 455 9.57 35.80 9.47
N ASP A 456 8.91 36.63 8.67
CA ASP A 456 9.19 38.07 8.58
C ASP A 456 8.71 38.83 9.84
N SER A 457 8.97 40.13 9.96
CA SER A 457 8.40 40.96 11.03
C SER A 457 7.00 41.48 10.69
N VAL A 458 6.60 41.49 9.41
CA VAL A 458 5.34 42.10 8.98
C VAL A 458 4.47 41.12 8.19
N GLY A 459 3.21 41.01 8.59
CA GLY A 459 2.14 40.37 7.83
C GLY A 459 1.13 41.39 7.30
N ALA A 460 0.20 40.95 6.45
CA ALA A 460 -0.91 41.78 6.01
C ALA A 460 -2.25 41.07 6.23
N VAL A 461 -3.31 41.83 6.48
CA VAL A 461 -4.69 41.35 6.61
C VAL A 461 -5.60 42.21 5.73
N TYR A 462 -6.46 41.57 4.96
CA TYR A 462 -7.51 42.25 4.19
C TYR A 462 -8.86 41.95 4.83
N ILE A 463 -9.60 43.02 5.15
CA ILE A 463 -10.90 42.95 5.82
C ILE A 463 -11.95 43.55 4.89
N PRO A 464 -12.91 42.76 4.38
CA PRO A 464 -14.06 43.26 3.64
C PRO A 464 -14.91 44.23 4.49
N PRO A 465 -15.57 45.25 3.90
CA PRO A 465 -16.30 46.27 4.66
C PRO A 465 -17.40 45.71 5.58
N GLN A 466 -18.08 44.66 5.14
CA GLN A 466 -19.09 43.96 5.93
C GLN A 466 -18.50 43.33 7.20
N CYS A 467 -17.28 42.79 7.12
CA CYS A 467 -16.58 42.22 8.26
C CYS A 467 -16.11 43.31 9.23
N GLU A 468 -15.62 44.43 8.69
CA GLU A 468 -15.23 45.61 9.49
C GLU A 468 -16.44 46.20 10.25
N ASN A 469 -17.64 46.13 9.65
CA ASN A 469 -18.88 46.59 10.23
C ASN A 469 -19.56 45.59 11.19
N GLY A 470 -18.85 44.53 11.59
CA GLY A 470 -19.29 43.57 12.61
C GLY A 470 -20.08 42.36 12.10
N ALA A 471 -20.13 42.12 10.79
CA ALA A 471 -20.68 40.86 10.28
C ALA A 471 -19.79 39.66 10.66
N THR A 472 -20.40 38.49 10.86
CA THR A 472 -19.65 37.24 11.03
C THR A 472 -19.04 36.82 9.69
N CYS A 473 -17.72 36.79 9.62
CA CYS A 473 -16.98 36.47 8.40
C CYS A 473 -16.17 35.18 8.51
N LYS A 474 -15.87 34.59 7.36
CA LYS A 474 -14.96 33.45 7.22
C LYS A 474 -13.52 33.95 7.30
N LEU A 475 -12.59 33.05 7.60
CA LEU A 475 -11.15 33.37 7.68
C LEU A 475 -10.37 32.48 6.72
N HIS A 476 -9.49 33.07 5.91
CA HIS A 476 -8.63 32.33 4.99
C HIS A 476 -7.20 32.85 5.03
N PHE A 477 -6.24 31.94 5.13
CA PHE A 477 -4.81 32.25 5.10
C PHE A 477 -4.25 31.98 3.71
N SER A 478 -3.71 33.01 3.07
CA SER A 478 -3.01 32.90 1.79
C SER A 478 -1.50 32.89 2.02
N LEU A 479 -0.88 31.74 1.79
CA LEU A 479 0.56 31.52 1.98
C LEU A 479 1.30 31.65 0.65
N HIS A 480 2.27 32.57 0.57
CA HIS A 480 3.01 32.83 -0.66
C HIS A 480 4.00 31.69 -1.03
N ALA A 481 4.41 31.63 -2.30
CA ALA A 481 5.43 30.68 -2.75
C ALA A 481 6.86 31.04 -2.29
N CYS A 482 7.80 30.11 -2.43
CA CYS A 482 9.22 30.40 -2.24
C CYS A 482 9.67 31.59 -3.09
N GLY A 483 10.49 32.48 -2.51
CA GLY A 483 11.01 33.67 -3.17
C GLY A 483 9.98 34.78 -3.38
N ASN A 484 8.74 34.57 -2.97
CA ASN A 484 7.63 35.49 -3.16
C ASN A 484 7.18 36.20 -1.88
N GLY A 485 8.02 36.18 -0.84
CA GLY A 485 7.75 36.88 0.40
C GLY A 485 7.72 38.40 0.21
N ARG A 486 7.07 39.09 1.14
CA ARG A 486 6.96 40.55 1.15
C ARG A 486 8.30 41.28 1.09
N SER A 487 9.34 40.73 1.73
CA SER A 487 10.71 41.28 1.66
C SER A 487 11.26 41.37 0.23
N THR A 488 10.71 40.60 -0.72
CA THR A 488 11.15 40.56 -2.12
C THR A 488 10.24 41.36 -3.05
N PHE A 489 8.91 41.26 -2.88
CA PHE A 489 7.95 41.85 -3.82
C PHE A 489 6.90 42.77 -3.18
N GLY A 490 7.09 43.18 -1.92
CA GLY A 490 6.09 43.95 -1.18
C GLY A 490 4.74 43.25 -1.17
N ASP A 491 3.66 43.99 -1.41
CA ASP A 491 2.29 43.48 -1.38
C ASP A 491 1.81 42.94 -2.75
N ALA A 492 2.72 42.74 -3.71
CA ALA A 492 2.37 42.28 -5.05
C ALA A 492 1.61 40.94 -5.05
N ILE A 493 1.97 40.01 -4.15
CA ILE A 493 1.25 38.74 -4.02
C ILE A 493 -0.16 38.96 -3.50
N ALA A 494 -0.35 39.74 -2.44
CA ALA A 494 -1.68 40.02 -1.90
C ALA A 494 -2.58 40.74 -2.93
N THR A 495 -2.01 41.67 -3.69
CA THR A 495 -2.74 42.55 -4.62
C THR A 495 -3.05 41.93 -5.98
N ASN A 496 -2.27 40.95 -6.46
CA ASN A 496 -2.39 40.44 -7.83
C ASN A 496 -2.82 38.96 -7.93
N THR A 497 -3.09 38.28 -6.81
CA THR A 497 -3.56 36.88 -6.80
C THR A 497 -5.08 36.73 -6.82
N GLU A 498 -5.80 37.85 -6.93
CA GLU A 498 -7.26 37.96 -7.02
C GLU A 498 -8.03 37.55 -5.75
N TYR A 499 -7.33 37.21 -4.66
CA TYR A 499 -7.96 36.86 -3.38
C TYR A 499 -8.91 37.94 -2.85
N MET A 500 -8.44 39.20 -2.80
CA MET A 500 -9.20 40.30 -2.21
C MET A 500 -10.51 40.59 -2.96
N LEU A 501 -10.54 40.37 -4.28
CA LEU A 501 -11.74 40.57 -5.10
C LEU A 501 -12.84 39.58 -4.70
N TRP A 502 -12.47 38.32 -4.48
CA TRP A 502 -13.42 37.28 -4.11
C TRP A 502 -13.72 37.23 -2.62
N ALA A 503 -12.81 37.71 -1.78
CA ALA A 503 -13.07 37.89 -0.36
C ALA A 503 -14.27 38.79 -0.06
N ASP A 504 -14.46 39.83 -0.86
CA ASP A 504 -15.63 40.71 -0.75
C ASP A 504 -16.95 40.00 -1.06
N VAL A 505 -16.92 38.98 -1.93
CA VAL A 505 -18.10 38.24 -2.37
C VAL A 505 -18.48 37.12 -1.39
N TRP A 506 -17.48 36.44 -0.82
CA TRP A 506 -17.68 35.31 0.11
C TRP A 506 -17.61 35.69 1.59
N ASP A 507 -17.50 36.98 1.91
CA ASP A 507 -17.34 37.50 3.27
C ASP A 507 -16.15 36.84 3.99
N VAL A 508 -14.97 36.91 3.35
CA VAL A 508 -13.75 36.25 3.82
C VAL A 508 -12.72 37.28 4.26
N ILE A 509 -12.33 37.25 5.54
CA ILE A 509 -11.12 37.93 6.01
C ILE A 509 -9.92 37.15 5.49
N LEU A 510 -8.99 37.84 4.82
CA LEU A 510 -7.76 37.23 4.31
C LEU A 510 -6.58 37.61 5.18
N VAL A 511 -5.78 36.63 5.58
CA VAL A 511 -4.50 36.87 6.24
C VAL A 511 -3.38 36.44 5.29
N PHE A 512 -2.39 37.29 5.12
CA PHE A 512 -1.18 37.10 4.33
C PHE A 512 0.06 37.16 5.23
N PRO A 513 0.35 36.07 5.97
CA PRO A 513 1.59 35.96 6.74
C PRO A 513 2.80 35.84 5.81
N ASN A 514 3.97 36.27 6.29
CA ASN A 514 5.19 36.28 5.47
C ASN A 514 6.32 35.47 6.09
N VAL A 515 7.05 34.75 5.26
CA VAL A 515 8.40 34.24 5.58
C VAL A 515 9.43 34.99 4.76
N LYS A 516 10.66 35.06 5.26
CA LYS A 516 11.75 35.80 4.63
C LYS A 516 12.97 34.93 4.38
N ILE A 517 13.85 35.40 3.51
CA ILE A 517 15.16 34.80 3.30
C ILE A 517 15.95 34.89 4.61
N THR A 518 16.49 33.76 5.08
CA THR A 518 17.28 33.70 6.31
C THR A 518 18.59 32.95 6.12
N ALA A 519 19.65 33.47 6.74
CA ALA A 519 20.93 32.76 6.84
C ALA A 519 20.90 31.69 7.95
N LEU A 520 20.16 31.94 9.04
CA LEU A 520 19.92 30.97 10.11
C LEU A 520 18.47 31.06 10.60
N PRO A 521 17.68 29.97 10.54
CA PRO A 521 17.98 28.73 9.82
C PRO A 521 18.23 28.99 8.32
N THR A 522 19.02 28.15 7.67
CA THR A 522 19.37 28.33 6.25
C THR A 522 18.12 28.15 5.38
N ASN A 523 17.59 29.25 4.86
CA ASN A 523 16.43 29.28 3.96
C ASN A 523 16.68 30.38 2.90
N PRO A 524 17.54 30.10 1.91
CA PRO A 524 18.05 31.11 0.97
C PRO A 524 16.98 31.67 0.03
N THR A 525 15.83 31.01 -0.06
CA THR A 525 14.71 31.37 -0.91
C THR A 525 13.51 31.89 -0.12
N GLY A 526 13.55 31.93 1.21
CA GLY A 526 12.41 32.35 2.02
C GLY A 526 11.17 31.49 1.76
N CYS A 527 11.33 30.17 1.80
CA CYS A 527 10.24 29.20 1.71
C CYS A 527 9.53 28.98 3.06
N TRP A 528 8.28 28.54 3.01
CA TRP A 528 7.65 27.89 4.16
C TRP A 528 8.40 26.61 4.53
N ASP A 529 8.38 26.26 5.81
CA ASP A 529 9.13 25.12 6.34
C ASP A 529 8.42 23.80 6.05
N VAL A 530 8.62 23.32 4.83
CA VAL A 530 8.20 21.99 4.36
C VAL A 530 9.38 21.02 4.23
N MET A 531 10.59 21.48 4.55
CA MET A 531 11.86 20.74 4.39
C MET A 531 12.63 20.56 5.71
N GLY A 532 12.13 21.06 6.84
CA GLY A 532 12.79 20.97 8.14
C GLY A 532 13.81 22.07 8.42
N TYR A 533 13.71 23.23 7.76
CA TYR A 533 14.59 24.38 8.00
C TYR A 533 14.59 24.80 9.47
N THR A 534 13.43 24.78 10.13
CA THR A 534 13.30 25.20 11.54
C THR A 534 13.46 24.05 12.55
N GLY A 535 13.81 22.84 12.07
CA GLY A 535 14.06 21.63 12.85
C GLY A 535 13.19 20.44 12.44
N LEU A 536 13.48 19.26 13.00
CA LEU A 536 12.80 17.99 12.66
C LEU A 536 11.29 17.97 12.98
N ASN A 537 10.82 18.89 13.80
CA ASN A 537 9.41 18.99 14.18
C ASN A 537 8.56 19.81 13.19
N TYR A 538 9.07 20.18 12.01
CA TYR A 538 8.41 21.10 11.08
C TYR A 538 7.00 20.68 10.62
N ALA A 539 6.69 19.38 10.66
CA ALA A 539 5.40 18.82 10.23
C ALA A 539 4.47 18.40 11.39
N VAL A 540 4.72 18.86 12.62
CA VAL A 540 3.86 18.56 13.78
C VAL A 540 3.32 19.83 14.44
N ARG A 541 2.35 19.69 15.36
CA ARG A 541 1.71 20.83 16.05
C ARG A 541 2.69 21.78 16.75
N SER A 542 3.85 21.27 17.18
CA SER A 542 4.89 22.06 17.84
C SER A 542 5.83 22.80 16.86
N ALA A 543 5.66 22.62 15.54
CA ALA A 543 6.45 23.30 14.53
C ALA A 543 6.36 24.82 14.66
N LYS A 544 7.48 25.51 14.45
CA LYS A 544 7.55 26.95 14.73
C LYS A 544 6.61 27.78 13.84
N GLN A 545 6.60 27.51 12.53
CA GLN A 545 5.73 28.21 11.59
C GLN A 545 4.26 27.82 11.78
N VAL A 546 3.95 26.53 12.01
CA VAL A 546 2.58 26.07 12.31
C VAL A 546 2.02 26.76 13.56
N ARG A 547 2.81 26.87 14.64
CA ARG A 547 2.40 27.59 15.86
C ARG A 547 2.16 29.07 15.61
N ALA A 548 3.00 29.72 14.79
CA ALA A 548 2.84 31.14 14.47
C ALA A 548 1.52 31.39 13.73
N ILE A 549 1.23 30.60 12.69
CA ILE A 549 -0.05 30.70 11.94
C ILE A 549 -1.24 30.37 12.84
N LYS A 550 -1.13 29.34 13.68
CA LYS A 550 -2.17 28.98 14.65
C LYS A 550 -2.46 30.11 15.64
N ALA A 551 -1.43 30.77 16.15
CA ALA A 551 -1.59 31.90 17.07
C ALA A 551 -2.25 33.13 16.39
N MET A 552 -1.93 33.39 15.12
CA MET A 552 -2.65 34.42 14.33
C MET A 552 -4.12 34.05 14.18
N MET A 553 -4.42 32.79 13.82
CA MET A 553 -5.79 32.29 13.68
C MET A 553 -6.58 32.43 14.99
N ASP A 554 -5.96 32.10 16.13
CA ASP A 554 -6.56 32.20 17.46
C ASP A 554 -6.82 33.64 17.92
N THR A 555 -6.33 34.65 17.20
CA THR A 555 -6.68 36.05 17.48
C THR A 555 -8.04 36.44 16.90
N PHE A 556 -8.53 35.67 15.92
CA PHE A 556 -9.84 35.88 15.27
C PHE A 556 -10.96 35.00 15.82
N LEU A 557 -10.62 33.98 16.61
CA LEU A 557 -11.53 32.99 17.21
C LEU A 557 -11.66 33.23 18.71
#